data_AF-A0A1Z5H7L3-F1
#
_entry.id   AF-A0A1Z5H7L3-F1
#
_cell.length_a   1.000
_cell.length_b   1.000
_cell.length_c   1.000
_cell.angle_alpha   90.00
_cell.angle_beta   90.00
_cell.angle_gamma   90.00
#
_symmetry.space_group_name_H-M   'P 1'
#
loop_
_entity.id
_entity.type
_entity.pdbx_description
1 polymer ?
#
loop_
_entity_poly.entity_id
_entity_poly.type
_entity_poly.pdbx_seq_one_letter_code
_entity_poly.pdbx_strand_id
1 'polypeptide(L)'
;MVMLPDPDKDANEDIYAGGFYQKFRSLLAFSIKYRVMFMGAMVGLLFLSVLGFRYVPVLFFPEYSRLQVMIDYWEPEGNRIEQVASHLQGIEDKLLTLSQVESVSSFIGQGPPRFLFAGKP
;
A
#
# COMPACT_ATOMS: atom_id res chain seq x y z
N MET A 1 -28.36 22.20 62.01
CA MET A 1 -27.14 21.89 61.25
C MET A 1 -27.25 20.45 60.78
N VAL A 2 -27.70 20.23 59.54
CA VAL A 2 -27.64 18.91 58.91
C VAL A 2 -26.26 18.81 58.28
N MET A 3 -25.41 17.95 58.85
CA MET A 3 -24.11 17.61 58.24
C MET A 3 -24.37 16.80 56.98
N LEU A 4 -23.73 17.19 55.88
CA LEU A 4 -23.70 16.39 54.66
C LEU A 4 -22.90 15.11 54.93
N PRO A 5 -23.35 13.95 54.41
CA PRO A 5 -22.58 12.72 54.50
C PRO A 5 -21.21 12.92 53.84
N ASP A 6 -20.14 12.55 54.54
CA ASP A 6 -18.79 12.54 54.00
C ASP A 6 -18.74 11.63 52.76
N PRO A 7 -18.01 12.01 51.71
CA PRO A 7 -17.97 11.24 50.48
C PRO A 7 -17.33 9.87 50.74
N ASP A 8 -18.06 8.81 50.38
CA ASP A 8 -17.57 7.43 50.42
C ASP A 8 -16.26 7.33 49.63
N LYS A 9 -15.15 7.12 50.34
CA LYS A 9 -13.82 6.94 49.74
C LYS A 9 -13.74 5.69 48.87
N ASP A 10 -14.63 4.73 49.09
CA ASP A 10 -14.62 3.42 48.43
C ASP A 10 -15.12 3.49 46.97
N ALA A 11 -16.04 4.41 46.65
CA ALA A 11 -16.57 4.56 45.29
C ALA A 11 -15.52 5.06 44.27
N ASN A 12 -14.46 5.73 44.74
CA ASN A 12 -13.36 6.16 43.88
C ASN A 12 -12.35 5.04 43.62
N GLU A 13 -12.12 4.12 44.58
CA GLU A 13 -11.17 3.02 44.38
C GLU A 13 -11.65 2.01 43.35
N ASP A 14 -12.96 1.73 43.30
CA ASP A 14 -13.55 0.77 42.36
C ASP A 14 -13.45 1.22 40.89
N ILE A 15 -13.55 2.52 40.60
CA ILE A 15 -13.40 3.06 39.23
C ILE A 15 -11.95 2.86 38.72
N TYR A 16 -10.98 2.82 39.63
CA TYR A 16 -9.55 2.62 39.33
C TYR A 16 -9.08 1.18 39.60
N ALA A 17 -9.96 0.26 39.94
CA ALA A 17 -9.62 -1.14 40.25
C ALA A 17 -9.51 -2.03 39.00
N GLY A 18 -9.87 -1.53 37.82
CA GLY A 18 -9.79 -2.29 36.56
C GLY A 18 -8.37 -2.77 36.26
N GLY A 19 -8.20 -4.04 35.89
CA GLY A 19 -6.88 -4.63 35.61
C GLY A 19 -6.08 -3.92 34.50
N PHE A 20 -6.77 -3.23 33.57
CA PHE A 20 -6.14 -2.34 32.59
C PHE A 20 -5.52 -1.10 33.25
N TYR A 21 -6.25 -0.45 34.17
CA TYR A 21 -5.78 0.72 34.89
C TYR A 21 -4.58 0.41 35.78
N GLN A 22 -4.60 -0.74 36.47
CA GLN A 22 -3.46 -1.16 37.30
C GLN A 22 -2.19 -1.41 36.47
N LYS A 23 -2.31 -2.00 35.28
CA LYS A 23 -1.18 -2.17 34.34
C LYS A 23 -0.67 -0.82 33.83
N PHE A 24 -1.56 0.08 33.43
CA PHE A 24 -1.20 1.43 32.99
C PHE A 24 -0.51 2.22 34.12
N ARG A 25 -1.03 2.15 35.34
CA ARG A 25 -0.44 2.79 36.53
C ARG A 25 0.96 2.27 36.81
N SER A 26 1.19 0.97 36.69
CA SER A 26 2.51 0.36 36.84
C SER A 26 3.49 0.81 35.75
N LEU A 27 3.05 0.85 34.48
CA LEU A 27 3.84 1.35 33.36
C LEU A 27 4.22 2.82 33.57
N LEU A 28 3.27 3.66 33.97
CA LEU A 28 3.49 5.08 34.23
C LEU A 28 4.47 5.29 35.39
N ALA A 29 4.29 4.57 36.49
CA ALA A 29 5.21 4.61 37.63
C ALA A 29 6.62 4.18 37.24
N PHE A 30 6.75 3.17 36.37
CA PHE A 30 8.04 2.73 35.83
C PHE A 30 8.70 3.80 34.96
N SER A 31 7.93 4.43 34.05
CA SER A 31 8.41 5.52 33.20
C SER A 31 8.87 6.73 34.01
N ILE A 32 8.18 7.06 35.11
CA ILE A 32 8.58 8.15 36.02
C ILE A 32 9.83 7.78 36.83
N LYS A 33 9.91 6.55 37.35
CA LYS A 33 11.06 6.07 38.14
C LYS A 33 12.35 6.08 37.33
N TYR A 34 12.29 5.65 36.07
CA TYR A 34 13.44 5.61 35.15
C TYR A 34 13.37 6.71 34.09
N ARG A 35 12.95 7.93 34.48
CA ARG A 35 12.73 9.06 33.57
C ARG A 35 13.87 9.32 32.58
N VAL A 36 15.12 9.17 33.00
CA VAL A 36 16.30 9.41 32.14
C VAL A 36 16.43 8.31 31.08
N MET A 37 16.21 7.05 31.46
CA MET A 37 16.23 5.93 30.53
C MET A 37 15.04 6.01 29.55
N PHE A 38 13.85 6.37 30.04
CA PHE A 38 12.66 6.56 29.21
C PHE A 38 12.87 7.70 28.20
N MET A 39 13.40 8.84 28.64
CA MET A 39 13.73 9.96 27.75
C MET A 39 14.81 9.57 26.73
N GLY A 40 15.84 8.85 27.15
CA GLY A 40 16.86 8.30 26.25
C GLY A 40 16.28 7.34 25.21
N ALA A 41 15.34 6.47 25.61
CA ALA A 41 14.65 5.56 24.69
C ALA A 41 13.77 6.31 23.67
N MET A 42 13.04 7.35 24.10
CA MET A 42 12.24 8.19 23.21
C MET A 42 13.10 8.91 22.17
N VAL A 43 14.23 9.49 22.60
CA VAL A 43 15.19 10.13 21.70
C VAL A 43 15.81 9.10 20.76
N GLY A 44 16.19 7.92 21.27
CA GLY A 44 16.72 6.83 20.46
C GLY A 44 15.74 6.36 19.38
N LEU A 45 14.45 6.19 19.71
CA LEU A 45 13.41 5.86 18.75
C LEU A 45 13.21 6.95 17.70
N LEU A 46 13.30 8.21 18.08
CA LEU A 46 13.23 9.32 17.14
C LEU A 46 14.37 9.27 16.13
N PHE A 47 15.61 9.08 16.59
CA PHE A 47 16.76 8.93 15.69
C PHE A 47 16.64 7.70 14.80
N LEU A 48 16.19 6.56 15.34
CA LEU A 48 15.94 5.35 14.58
C LEU A 48 14.92 5.59 13.47
N SER A 49 13.84 6.32 13.76
CA SER A 49 12.82 6.68 12.78
C SER A 49 13.42 7.53 11.65
N VAL A 50 14.17 8.59 11.99
CA VAL A 50 14.82 9.47 11.00
C VAL A 50 15.79 8.68 10.10
N LEU A 51 16.60 7.80 10.69
CA LEU A 51 17.51 6.93 9.93
C LEU A 51 16.74 5.92 9.06
N GLY A 52 15.62 5.38 9.56
CA GLY A 52 14.73 4.47 8.82
C GLY A 52 14.09 5.14 7.61
N PHE A 53 13.71 6.41 7.72
CA PHE A 53 13.13 7.19 6.61
C PHE A 53 14.05 7.30 5.39
N ARG A 54 15.38 7.20 5.57
CA ARG A 54 16.35 7.19 4.45
C ARG A 54 16.14 6.01 3.49
N TYR A 55 15.57 4.91 3.96
CA TYR A 55 15.32 3.69 3.19
C TYR A 55 13.95 3.66 2.53
N VAL A 56 13.10 4.66 2.77
CA VAL A 56 11.78 4.74 2.15
C VAL A 56 11.94 5.30 0.73
N PRO A 57 11.62 4.52 -0.32
CA PRO A 57 11.72 5.00 -1.69
C PRO A 57 10.67 6.10 -1.94
N VAL A 58 11.07 7.17 -2.61
CA VAL A 58 10.15 8.23 -3.05
C VAL A 58 9.50 7.78 -4.35
N LEU A 59 8.29 7.25 -4.26
CA LEU A 59 7.47 6.86 -5.40
C LEU A 59 6.63 8.06 -5.84
N PHE A 60 6.89 8.62 -7.02
CA PHE A 60 6.08 9.71 -7.58
C PHE A 60 4.72 9.19 -8.09
N PHE A 61 4.70 7.96 -8.57
CA PHE A 61 3.50 7.23 -8.94
C PHE A 61 3.51 5.87 -8.24
N PRO A 62 2.35 5.34 -7.82
CA PRO A 62 2.25 3.96 -7.39
C PRO A 62 2.68 3.04 -8.54
N GLU A 63 3.22 1.87 -8.21
CA GLU A 63 3.48 0.85 -9.23
C GLU A 63 2.17 0.50 -9.91
N TYR A 64 2.08 0.87 -11.18
CA TYR A 64 0.92 0.59 -11.99
C TYR A 64 1.01 -0.88 -12.45
N SER A 65 0.56 -1.81 -11.62
CA SER A 65 0.60 -3.25 -11.91
C SER A 65 -0.52 -3.66 -12.87
N ARG A 66 -0.47 -3.19 -14.12
CA ARG A 66 -1.30 -3.74 -15.21
C ARG A 66 -0.61 -5.00 -15.73
N LEU A 67 -1.30 -6.14 -15.68
CA LEU A 67 -0.88 -7.37 -16.38
C LEU A 67 -1.17 -7.24 -17.88
N GLN A 68 -0.59 -6.22 -18.50
CA GLN A 68 -0.74 -5.94 -19.91
C GLN A 68 0.62 -5.64 -20.50
N VAL A 69 0.92 -6.28 -21.64
CA VAL A 69 2.12 -6.05 -22.41
C VAL A 69 1.72 -5.42 -23.73
N MET A 70 2.40 -4.35 -24.12
CA MET A 70 2.23 -3.69 -25.41
C MET A 70 3.43 -4.04 -26.30
N ILE A 71 3.16 -4.46 -27.53
CA ILE A 71 4.17 -4.83 -28.53
C ILE A 71 4.01 -3.90 -29.72
N ASP A 72 5.04 -3.13 -30.02
CA ASP A 72 5.09 -2.27 -31.21
C ASP A 72 5.69 -3.05 -32.38
N TYR A 73 4.89 -3.27 -33.41
CA TYR A 73 5.30 -3.95 -34.64
C TYR A 73 5.51 -2.93 -35.76
N TRP A 74 6.70 -2.90 -36.36
CA TRP A 74 7.02 -1.98 -37.44
C TRP A 74 7.63 -2.69 -38.64
N GLU A 75 7.06 -2.41 -39.81
CA GLU A 75 7.46 -2.95 -41.11
C GLU A 75 8.15 -1.85 -41.94
N PRO A 76 9.01 -2.21 -42.92
CA PRO A 76 9.62 -1.25 -43.82
C PRO A 76 8.57 -0.38 -44.52
N GLU A 77 8.94 0.88 -44.76
CA GLU A 77 8.07 1.85 -45.42
C GLU A 77 7.64 1.38 -46.82
N GLY A 78 6.39 1.66 -47.19
CA GLY A 78 5.81 1.28 -48.48
C GLY A 78 5.16 -0.11 -48.51
N ASN A 79 5.13 -0.83 -47.38
CA ASN A 79 4.39 -2.09 -47.30
C ASN A 79 2.86 -1.86 -47.32
N ARG A 80 2.13 -2.79 -47.93
CA ARG A 80 0.67 -2.76 -48.02
C ARG A 80 0.06 -3.09 -46.65
N ILE A 81 -0.98 -2.36 -46.26
CA ILE A 81 -1.63 -2.55 -44.94
C ILE A 81 -2.21 -3.96 -44.78
N GLU A 82 -2.63 -4.58 -45.88
CA GLU A 82 -3.14 -5.95 -45.90
C GLU A 82 -2.06 -6.99 -45.60
N GLN A 83 -0.80 -6.71 -45.96
CA GLN A 83 0.34 -7.58 -45.63
C GLN A 83 0.68 -7.50 -44.15
N VAL A 84 0.71 -6.28 -43.60
CA VAL A 84 0.92 -6.05 -42.16
C VAL A 84 -0.17 -6.74 -41.34
N ALA A 85 -1.43 -6.68 -41.79
CA ALA A 85 -2.54 -7.37 -41.15
C ALA A 85 -2.36 -8.90 -41.14
N SER A 86 -1.93 -9.49 -42.26
CA SER A 86 -1.67 -10.93 -42.35
C SER A 86 -0.53 -11.36 -41.44
N HIS A 87 0.55 -10.57 -41.33
CA HIS A 87 1.67 -10.86 -40.43
C HIS A 87 1.25 -10.76 -38.95
N LEU A 88 0.48 -9.73 -38.59
CA LEU A 88 -0.02 -9.57 -37.23
C LEU A 88 -0.99 -10.67 -36.81
N GLN A 89 -1.84 -11.14 -37.72
CA GLN A 89 -2.75 -12.27 -37.45
C GLN A 89 -1.97 -13.53 -37.05
N GLY A 90 -0.87 -13.84 -37.74
CA GLY A 90 -0.01 -14.97 -37.39
C GLY A 90 0.72 -14.82 -36.04
N ILE A 91 0.97 -13.58 -35.60
CA ILE A 91 1.54 -13.29 -34.28
C ILE A 91 0.46 -13.45 -33.19
N GLU A 92 -0.75 -12.94 -33.44
CA GLU A 92 -1.90 -13.04 -32.56
C GLU A 92 -2.26 -14.50 -32.27
N ASP A 93 -2.35 -15.34 -33.31
CA ASP A 93 -2.63 -16.77 -33.18
C ASP A 93 -1.58 -17.47 -32.30
N LYS A 94 -0.29 -17.13 -32.47
CA LYS A 94 0.78 -17.69 -31.64
C LYS A 94 0.69 -17.22 -30.18
N LEU A 95 0.36 -15.95 -29.94
CA LEU A 95 0.24 -15.43 -28.58
C LEU A 95 -0.95 -16.06 -27.84
N LEU A 96 -2.05 -16.33 -28.53
CA LEU A 96 -3.21 -17.01 -27.95
C LEU A 96 -2.94 -18.49 -27.57
N THR A 97 -1.87 -19.09 -28.08
CA THR A 97 -1.45 -20.45 -27.63
C THR A 97 -0.81 -20.45 -26.24
N LEU A 98 -0.38 -19.30 -25.72
CA LEU A 98 0.23 -19.18 -24.40
C LEU A 98 -0.86 -19.15 -23.33
N SER A 99 -0.81 -20.08 -22.37
CA SER A 99 -1.80 -20.17 -21.27
C SER A 99 -1.88 -18.95 -20.35
N GLN A 100 -0.92 -18.04 -20.46
CA GLN A 100 -0.83 -16.80 -19.68
C GLN A 100 -1.53 -15.62 -20.36
N VAL A 101 -1.90 -15.76 -21.64
CA VAL A 101 -2.51 -14.70 -22.44
C VAL A 101 -4.02 -14.92 -22.45
N GLU A 102 -4.75 -13.98 -21.84
CA GLU A 102 -6.21 -14.02 -21.79
C GLU A 102 -6.86 -13.44 -23.05
N SER A 103 -6.31 -12.35 -23.56
CA SER A 103 -6.80 -11.67 -24.76
C SER A 103 -5.66 -10.98 -25.48
N VAL A 104 -5.80 -10.85 -26.79
CA VAL A 104 -4.91 -10.10 -27.66
C VAL A 104 -5.77 -9.07 -28.41
N SER A 105 -5.22 -7.89 -28.64
CA SER A 105 -5.87 -6.85 -29.44
C SER A 105 -4.83 -6.17 -30.31
N SER A 106 -5.07 -6.15 -31.61
CA SER A 106 -4.18 -5.57 -32.63
C SER A 106 -4.78 -4.27 -33.18
N PHE A 107 -3.93 -3.25 -33.34
CA PHE A 107 -4.31 -1.95 -33.92
C PHE A 107 -3.42 -1.68 -35.13
N ILE A 108 -4.02 -1.64 -36.32
CA ILE A 108 -3.31 -1.56 -37.60
C ILE A 108 -3.63 -0.20 -38.25
N GLY A 109 -2.60 0.60 -38.53
CA GLY A 109 -2.77 1.92 -39.15
C GLY A 109 -3.39 3.00 -38.24
N GLN A 110 -3.74 2.66 -37.00
CA GLN A 110 -4.23 3.60 -35.99
C GLN A 110 -3.62 3.25 -34.62
N GLY A 111 -3.38 4.26 -33.79
CA GLY A 111 -2.89 4.04 -32.42
C GLY A 111 -3.94 3.39 -31.50
N PRO A 112 -3.50 2.69 -30.44
CA PRO A 112 -4.40 2.06 -29.49
C PRO A 112 -5.28 3.09 -28.75
N PRO A 113 -6.45 2.68 -28.23
CA PRO A 113 -7.30 3.53 -27.41
C PRO A 113 -6.55 3.97 -26.15
N ARG A 114 -6.79 5.21 -25.71
CA ARG A 114 -6.14 5.80 -24.52
C ARG A 114 -6.45 5.07 -23.22
N PHE A 115 -7.58 4.36 -23.17
CA PHE A 115 -7.99 3.55 -22.03
C PHE A 115 -8.24 2.12 -22.51
N LEU A 116 -7.36 1.21 -22.08
CA LEU A 116 -7.51 -0.22 -22.30
C LEU A 116 -8.22 -0.78 -21.07
N PHE A 117 -9.54 -0.97 -21.18
CA PHE A 117 -10.30 -1.69 -20.18
C PHE A 117 -10.16 -3.17 -20.45
N ALA A 118 -9.29 -3.85 -19.70
CA ALA A 118 -9.27 -5.32 -19.66
C ALA A 118 -10.46 -5.81 -18.83
N GLY A 119 -11.67 -5.65 -19.37
CA GLY A 119 -12.87 -6.27 -18.85
C GLY A 119 -13.16 -7.53 -19.64
N LYS A 120 -13.21 -8.69 -18.97
CA LYS A 120 -13.88 -9.88 -19.52
C LYS A 120 -15.33 -9.51 -19.88
N PRO A 121 -15.89 -10.02 -20.99
CA PRO A 121 -17.33 -10.00 -21.18
C PRO A 121 -18.06 -10.78 -20.07
#